data_AF-A0A817PG62-F1
#
_entry.id   AF-A0A817PG62-F1
#
_cell.length_a   1.000
_cell.length_b   1.000
_cell.length_c   1.000
_cell.angle_alpha   90.00
_cell.angle_beta   90.00
_cell.angle_gamma   90.00
#
_symmetry.space_group_name_H-M   'P 1'
#
loop_
_entity.id
_entity.type
_entity.pdbx_description
1 polymer ?
#
loop_
_entity_poly.entity_id
_entity_poly.type
_entity_poly.pdbx_seq_one_letter_code
_entity_poly.pdbx_strand_id
1 'polypeptide(L)'
;MSSTFRSKTKEQFRQRHYIHHISTTIILTIFASILFIITLFMYLFLSGKSRSSITNDTVHADDEIILRNRNEYSIHHIYIDIGCFNGETIEHFLHFIPDSIFYDIITFEPDPDNYQLCKQRLREKKYMNINIIILQKVVWIRDEKIYFQTKQGRQSRINMNANVLNRNSKELDAIDFSSWLARLVKPYNTKVHIKISMPGAEVLLLEKMINDDTLRLADRYEIEWTDRENPRTRPTRLYTQLMLDTAGFDCLYYIRLDDIRKVFQLNETFKNVPIYNDWRLVSEYEVHAYYAQRPDVHRVPNLIN
;
A
#
# COMPACT_ATOMS: atom_id res chain seq x y z
N MET A 1 -81.91 38.26 -0.39
CA MET A 1 -81.27 37.46 0.68
C MET A 1 -80.53 36.19 0.21
N SER A 2 -80.49 35.83 -1.09
CA SER A 2 -79.89 34.55 -1.53
C SER A 2 -78.43 34.60 -2.02
N SER A 3 -77.81 35.78 -2.20
CA SER A 3 -76.43 35.88 -2.73
C SER A 3 -75.35 35.67 -1.66
N THR A 4 -75.58 36.10 -0.42
CA THR A 4 -74.64 35.98 0.70
C THR A 4 -74.53 34.55 1.25
N PHE A 5 -75.57 33.73 1.12
CA PHE A 5 -75.51 32.32 1.55
C PHE A 5 -74.68 31.46 0.57
N ARG A 6 -74.67 31.84 -0.71
CA ARG A 6 -73.93 31.14 -1.77
C ARG A 6 -72.43 31.45 -1.77
N SER A 7 -71.98 32.56 -1.16
CA SER A 7 -70.55 32.88 -1.04
C SER A 7 -69.90 32.12 0.12
N LYS A 8 -70.55 32.04 1.29
CA LYS A 8 -70.03 31.32 2.47
C LYS A 8 -69.78 29.84 2.22
N THR A 9 -70.65 29.20 1.43
CA THR A 9 -70.51 27.78 1.07
C THR A 9 -69.33 27.51 0.12
N LYS A 10 -69.04 28.42 -0.82
CA LYS A 10 -67.86 28.33 -1.69
C LYS A 10 -66.55 28.50 -0.92
N GLU A 11 -66.53 29.40 0.05
CA GLU A 11 -65.33 29.68 0.87
C GLU A 11 -65.01 28.52 1.80
N GLN A 12 -66.01 27.93 2.45
CA GLN A 12 -65.85 26.71 3.25
C GLN A 12 -65.35 25.52 2.41
N PHE A 13 -65.83 25.37 1.17
CA PHE A 13 -65.36 24.31 0.28
C PHE A 13 -63.88 24.51 -0.11
N ARG A 14 -63.46 25.75 -0.42
CA ARG A 14 -62.05 26.07 -0.70
C ARG A 14 -61.14 25.82 0.50
N GLN A 15 -61.56 26.19 1.71
CA GLN A 15 -60.80 25.93 2.92
C GLN A 15 -60.63 24.42 3.17
N ARG A 16 -61.69 23.62 3.01
CA ARG A 16 -61.60 22.16 3.15
C ARG A 16 -60.65 21.54 2.12
N HIS A 17 -60.73 21.99 0.86
CA HIS A 17 -59.84 21.51 -0.20
C HIS A 17 -58.37 21.90 0.06
N TYR A 18 -58.14 23.10 0.57
CA TYR A 18 -56.80 23.58 0.93
C TYR A 18 -56.20 22.78 2.09
N ILE A 19 -56.97 22.56 3.16
CA ILE A 19 -56.56 21.73 4.30
C ILE A 19 -56.24 20.30 3.83
N HIS A 20 -57.10 19.72 3.00
CA HIS A 20 -56.87 18.38 2.46
C HIS A 20 -55.57 18.31 1.65
N HIS A 21 -55.30 19.32 0.80
CA HIS A 21 -54.09 19.36 -0.01
C HIS A 21 -52.82 19.51 0.84
N ILE A 22 -52.86 20.31 1.90
CA ILE A 22 -51.75 20.43 2.86
C ILE A 22 -51.53 19.10 3.57
N SER A 23 -52.58 18.48 4.09
CA SER A 23 -52.48 17.19 4.78
C SER A 23 -51.91 16.10 3.88
N THR A 24 -52.36 16.00 2.63
CA THR A 24 -51.81 15.02 1.67
C THR A 24 -50.34 15.29 1.35
N THR A 25 -49.95 16.57 1.23
CA THR A 25 -48.54 16.93 0.97
C THR A 25 -47.64 16.54 2.15
N ILE A 26 -48.07 16.84 3.38
CA ILE A 26 -47.31 16.48 4.59
C ILE A 26 -47.14 14.96 4.71
N ILE A 27 -48.22 14.20 4.47
CA ILE A 27 -48.18 12.72 4.52
C ILE A 27 -47.19 12.16 3.49
N LEU A 28 -47.20 12.69 2.25
CA LEU A 28 -46.28 12.25 1.19
C LEU A 28 -44.81 12.56 1.55
N THR A 29 -44.53 13.73 2.12
CA THR A 29 -43.16 14.11 2.53
C THR A 29 -42.66 13.21 3.66
N ILE A 30 -43.50 12.90 4.65
CA ILE A 30 -43.14 11.97 5.73
C ILE A 30 -42.85 10.57 5.17
N PHE A 31 -43.70 10.09 4.27
CA PHE A 31 -43.52 8.77 3.63
C PHE A 31 -42.21 8.70 2.82
N ALA A 32 -41.90 9.74 2.03
CA ALA A 32 -40.65 9.81 1.27
C ALA A 32 -39.41 9.82 2.17
N SER A 33 -39.44 10.56 3.28
CA SER A 33 -38.36 10.59 4.27
C SER A 33 -38.13 9.23 4.94
N ILE A 34 -39.22 8.53 5.31
CA ILE A 34 -39.13 7.17 5.89
C ILE A 34 -38.53 6.20 4.87
N LEU A 35 -38.98 6.26 3.61
CA LEU A 35 -38.45 5.40 2.55
C LEU A 35 -36.94 5.66 2.34
N PHE A 36 -36.52 6.92 2.31
CA PHE A 36 -35.10 7.28 2.20
C PHE A 36 -34.27 6.74 3.37
N ILE A 37 -34.76 6.85 4.61
CA ILE A 37 -34.09 6.30 5.80
C ILE A 37 -33.98 4.77 5.72
N ILE A 38 -35.04 4.08 5.29
CA ILE A 38 -35.02 2.62 5.11
C ILE A 38 -34.01 2.23 4.02
N THR A 39 -33.98 2.93 2.89
CA THR A 39 -33.02 2.68 1.81
C THR A 39 -31.58 2.93 2.27
N LEU A 40 -31.33 4.02 3.01
CA LEU A 40 -30.02 4.33 3.58
C LEU A 40 -29.60 3.26 4.60
N PHE A 41 -30.51 2.85 5.48
CA PHE A 41 -30.26 1.78 6.45
C PHE A 41 -29.96 0.45 5.75
N MET A 42 -30.74 0.07 4.73
CA MET A 42 -30.48 -1.12 3.93
C MET A 42 -29.15 -1.03 3.19
N TYR A 43 -28.80 0.12 2.62
CA TYR A 43 -27.52 0.33 1.97
C TYR A 43 -26.37 0.14 2.97
N LEU A 44 -26.42 0.79 4.13
CA LEU A 44 -25.41 0.67 5.19
C LEU A 44 -25.32 -0.76 5.74
N PHE A 45 -26.46 -1.41 5.92
CA PHE A 45 -26.53 -2.79 6.42
C PHE A 45 -25.97 -3.78 5.39
N LEU A 46 -26.30 -3.62 4.10
CA LEU A 46 -25.78 -4.46 3.02
C LEU A 46 -24.29 -4.19 2.75
N SER A 47 -23.85 -2.94 2.81
CA SER A 47 -22.42 -2.58 2.71
C SER A 47 -21.63 -3.11 3.91
N GLY A 48 -22.26 -3.19 5.09
CA GLY A 48 -21.67 -3.83 6.28
C GLY A 48 -21.64 -5.36 6.20
N LYS A 49 -22.67 -5.99 5.61
CA LYS A 49 -22.80 -7.45 5.54
C LYS A 49 -21.90 -8.10 4.48
N SER A 50 -21.42 -7.35 3.48
CA SER A 50 -20.44 -7.87 2.52
C SER A 50 -19.04 -8.09 3.12
N ARG A 51 -18.83 -7.80 4.41
CA ARG A 51 -17.56 -8.06 5.12
C ARG A 51 -17.62 -9.17 6.17
N SER A 52 -18.75 -9.84 6.38
CA SER A 52 -18.90 -10.82 7.49
C SER A 52 -19.07 -12.29 7.05
N SER A 53 -18.53 -12.67 5.90
CA SER A 53 -18.28 -14.09 5.60
C SER A 53 -16.82 -14.34 5.23
N ILE A 54 -15.90 -13.62 5.90
CA ILE A 54 -14.57 -14.17 6.13
C ILE A 54 -14.69 -14.91 7.45
N THR A 55 -14.41 -16.20 7.36
CA THR A 55 -14.38 -17.22 8.38
C THR A 55 -13.67 -16.77 9.65
N ASN A 56 -13.90 -17.51 10.74
CA ASN A 56 -13.12 -17.47 11.98
C ASN A 56 -11.65 -17.83 11.71
N ASP A 57 -10.95 -17.03 10.91
CA ASP A 57 -9.52 -17.07 10.77
C ASP A 57 -8.96 -16.30 11.96
N THR A 58 -8.28 -17.06 12.80
CA THR A 58 -7.37 -16.60 13.84
C THR A 58 -6.78 -15.24 13.47
N VAL A 59 -7.29 -14.17 14.10
CA VAL A 59 -6.58 -12.90 14.12
C VAL A 59 -5.19 -13.24 14.67
N HIS A 60 -4.17 -13.17 13.82
CA HIS A 60 -2.81 -13.49 14.22
C HIS A 60 -2.45 -12.55 15.37
N ALA A 61 -1.99 -13.11 16.50
CA ALA A 61 -1.67 -12.34 17.70
C ALA A 61 -0.73 -11.14 17.41
N ASP A 62 0.05 -11.24 16.33
CA ASP A 62 0.95 -10.21 15.82
C ASP A 62 0.19 -8.94 15.34
N ASP A 63 -0.99 -9.09 14.72
CA ASP A 63 -1.82 -7.98 14.24
C ASP A 63 -2.48 -7.22 15.42
N GLU A 64 -2.84 -7.92 16.50
CA GLU A 64 -3.40 -7.30 17.72
C GLU A 64 -2.35 -6.50 18.51
N ILE A 65 -1.09 -6.93 18.52
CA ILE A 65 -0.01 -6.24 19.25
C ILE A 65 0.24 -4.84 18.65
N ILE A 66 0.13 -4.70 17.33
CA ILE A 66 0.37 -3.43 16.62
C ILE A 66 -0.71 -2.38 16.97
N LEU A 67 -1.96 -2.80 17.21
CA LEU A 67 -3.11 -1.89 17.34
C LEU A 67 -3.43 -1.46 18.78
N ARG A 68 -2.81 -2.08 19.79
CA ARG A 68 -3.42 -2.17 21.14
C ARG A 68 -3.32 -0.97 22.08
N ASN A 69 -2.87 0.23 21.67
CA ASN A 69 -2.68 1.30 22.66
C ASN A 69 -2.62 2.75 22.12
N ARG A 70 -3.51 3.19 21.22
CA ARG A 70 -3.39 4.55 20.66
C ARG A 70 -4.68 5.37 20.63
N ASN A 71 -4.50 6.64 20.98
CA ASN A 71 -5.50 7.67 21.02
C ASN A 71 -6.06 7.91 19.60
N GLU A 72 -7.37 7.80 19.42
CA GLU A 72 -8.02 7.89 18.10
C GLU A 72 -7.83 9.25 17.42
N TYR A 73 -7.39 10.27 18.16
CA TYR A 73 -7.27 11.66 17.70
C TYR A 73 -5.86 12.08 17.23
N SER A 74 -4.84 11.24 17.37
CA SER A 74 -3.47 11.57 16.91
C SER A 74 -3.15 10.95 15.55
N ILE A 75 -2.45 11.69 14.69
CA ILE A 75 -1.86 11.13 13.46
C ILE A 75 -0.80 10.10 13.87
N HIS A 76 -0.95 8.91 13.34
CA HIS A 76 -0.07 7.77 13.61
C HIS A 76 0.89 7.57 12.44
N HIS A 77 2.19 7.49 12.73
CA HIS A 77 3.21 7.32 11.71
C HIS A 77 3.72 5.88 11.74
N ILE A 78 3.70 5.19 10.60
CA ILE A 78 4.19 3.82 10.43
C ILE A 78 5.26 3.82 9.37
N TYR A 79 6.41 3.22 9.68
CA TYR A 79 7.45 2.90 8.72
C TYR A 79 7.51 1.39 8.54
N ILE A 80 7.38 0.93 7.30
CA ILE A 80 7.38 -0.49 6.95
C ILE A 80 8.61 -0.78 6.10
N ASP A 81 9.53 -1.61 6.61
CA ASP A 81 10.74 -1.99 5.89
C ASP A 81 10.66 -3.44 5.42
N ILE A 82 10.63 -3.64 4.11
CA ILE A 82 10.49 -4.97 3.52
C ILE A 82 11.85 -5.42 3.00
N GLY A 83 12.42 -6.42 3.68
CA GLY A 83 13.76 -6.95 3.38
C GLY A 83 14.87 -6.20 4.10
N CYS A 84 14.74 -5.98 5.42
CA CYS A 84 15.68 -5.16 6.18
C CYS A 84 17.08 -5.77 6.35
N PHE A 85 17.29 -7.01 5.94
CA PHE A 85 18.54 -7.74 6.09
C PHE A 85 18.96 -7.79 7.58
N ASN A 86 19.98 -7.01 7.95
CA ASN A 86 20.50 -6.95 9.32
C ASN A 86 19.97 -5.72 10.10
N GLY A 87 19.03 -4.95 9.55
CA GLY A 87 18.44 -3.76 10.19
C GLY A 87 19.18 -2.44 9.92
N GLU A 88 20.20 -2.41 9.06
CA GLU A 88 20.94 -1.19 8.71
C GLU A 88 20.05 -0.12 8.05
N THR A 89 19.09 -0.55 7.23
CA THR A 89 18.09 0.33 6.60
C THR A 89 17.20 1.05 7.62
N ILE A 90 16.92 0.42 8.76
CA ILE A 90 16.19 1.04 9.87
C ILE A 90 17.05 2.09 10.57
N GLU A 91 18.35 1.82 10.77
CA GLU A 91 19.26 2.83 11.32
C GLU A 91 19.37 4.05 10.40
N HIS A 92 19.41 3.81 9.08
CA HIS A 92 19.41 4.87 8.07
C HIS A 92 18.13 5.71 8.15
N PHE A 93 16.95 5.07 8.21
CA PHE A 93 15.68 5.75 8.41
C PHE A 93 15.68 6.61 9.68
N LEU A 94 16.11 6.04 10.82
CA LEU A 94 16.17 6.74 12.09
C LEU A 94 17.14 7.93 12.09
N HIS A 95 18.22 7.85 11.31
CA HIS A 95 19.21 8.92 11.22
C HIS A 95 18.77 10.08 10.32
N PHE A 96 18.18 9.77 9.16
CA PHE A 96 17.93 10.77 8.12
C PHE A 96 16.51 11.32 8.08
N ILE A 97 15.54 10.62 8.67
CA ILE A 97 14.15 11.09 8.71
C ILE A 97 13.90 11.85 10.02
N PRO A 98 13.55 13.15 9.95
CA PRO A 98 13.18 13.92 11.13
C PRO A 98 12.01 13.27 11.87
N ASP A 99 12.02 13.34 13.20
CA ASP A 99 10.94 12.83 14.05
C ASP A 99 10.67 11.31 13.88
N SER A 100 11.59 10.58 13.26
CA SER A 100 11.51 9.13 13.02
C SER A 100 11.38 8.31 14.30
N ILE A 101 11.81 8.84 15.44
CA ILE A 101 11.64 8.22 16.77
C ILE A 101 10.17 8.05 17.18
N PHE A 102 9.23 8.77 16.55
CA PHE A 102 7.80 8.68 16.81
C PHE A 102 7.08 7.70 15.88
N TYR A 103 7.79 7.09 14.92
CA TYR A 103 7.22 6.09 14.04
C TYR A 103 7.12 4.74 14.74
N ASP A 104 6.07 4.01 14.42
CA ASP A 104 6.06 2.56 14.60
C ASP A 104 6.78 1.92 13.42
N ILE A 105 7.83 1.17 13.72
CA ILE A 105 8.63 0.51 12.71
C ILE A 105 8.22 -0.95 12.66
N ILE A 106 7.75 -1.39 11.50
CA ILE A 106 7.44 -2.79 11.23
C ILE A 106 8.41 -3.25 10.14
N THR A 107 9.16 -4.32 10.40
CA THR A 107 10.13 -4.81 9.44
C THR A 107 9.97 -6.29 9.17
N PHE A 108 10.19 -6.68 7.92
CA PHE A 108 10.15 -8.06 7.46
C PHE A 108 11.54 -8.55 7.09
N GLU A 109 12.00 -9.61 7.72
CA GLU A 109 13.21 -10.34 7.35
C GLU A 109 12.95 -11.85 7.39
N PRO A 110 12.79 -12.50 6.22
CA PRO A 110 12.47 -13.92 6.17
C PRO A 110 13.68 -14.82 6.49
N ASP A 111 14.91 -14.40 6.16
CA ASP A 111 16.09 -15.25 6.37
C ASP A 111 16.35 -15.40 7.88
N PRO A 112 16.37 -16.63 8.42
CA PRO A 112 16.53 -16.83 9.86
C PRO A 112 17.80 -16.24 10.45
N ASP A 113 18.91 -16.27 9.70
CA ASP A 113 20.20 -15.79 10.21
C ASP A 113 20.20 -14.25 10.22
N ASN A 114 19.72 -13.63 9.15
CA ASN A 114 19.56 -12.17 9.08
C ASN A 114 18.54 -11.65 10.10
N TYR A 115 17.44 -12.38 10.32
CA TYR A 115 16.44 -12.06 11.34
C TYR A 115 17.06 -12.02 12.75
N GLN A 116 17.95 -12.97 13.09
CA GLN A 116 18.65 -12.90 14.38
C GLN A 116 19.62 -11.71 14.45
N LEU A 117 20.34 -11.41 13.37
CA LEU A 117 21.21 -10.23 13.31
C LEU A 117 20.41 -8.93 13.50
N CYS A 118 19.26 -8.81 12.82
CA CYS A 118 18.35 -7.70 12.94
C CYS A 118 17.85 -7.53 14.38
N LYS A 119 17.38 -8.63 15.01
CA LYS A 119 17.00 -8.62 16.42
C LYS A 119 18.12 -8.22 17.36
N GLN A 120 19.34 -8.71 17.14
CA GLN A 120 20.48 -8.39 17.98
C GLN A 120 20.78 -6.88 17.91
N ARG A 121 20.85 -6.33 16.69
CA ARG A 121 21.11 -4.91 16.45
C ARG A 121 20.02 -4.02 17.03
N LEU A 122 18.75 -4.33 16.77
CA LEU A 122 17.63 -3.47 17.15
C LEU A 122 17.22 -3.60 18.63
N ARG A 123 17.89 -4.48 19.39
CA ARG A 123 17.79 -4.55 20.86
C ARG A 123 18.81 -3.70 21.60
N GLU A 124 19.72 -3.04 20.88
CA GLU A 124 20.70 -2.14 21.48
C GLU A 124 20.02 -1.00 22.25
N LYS A 125 20.70 -0.49 23.29
CA LYS A 125 20.14 0.53 24.21
C LYS A 125 19.62 1.78 23.50
N LYS A 126 20.24 2.17 22.39
CA LYS A 126 19.82 3.32 21.57
C LYS A 126 18.41 3.18 20.98
N TYR A 127 17.87 1.96 20.89
CA TYR A 127 16.55 1.67 20.30
C TYR A 127 15.47 1.32 21.33
N MET A 128 15.79 1.28 22.63
CA MET A 128 14.86 0.82 23.67
C MET A 128 13.57 1.63 23.79
N ASN A 129 13.57 2.89 23.32
CA ASN A 129 12.41 3.79 23.36
C ASN A 129 11.68 3.89 22.01
N ILE A 130 12.06 3.08 21.02
CA ILE A 130 11.45 3.07 19.69
C ILE A 130 10.62 1.79 19.57
N ASN A 131 9.38 1.94 19.08
CA ASN A 131 8.53 0.78 18.85
C ASN A 131 8.92 0.10 17.54
N ILE A 132 9.69 -0.99 17.64
CA ILE A 132 10.17 -1.77 16.51
C ILE A 132 9.64 -3.19 16.59
N ILE A 133 8.94 -3.63 15.55
CA ILE A 133 8.38 -4.97 15.39
C ILE A 133 9.12 -5.63 14.23
N ILE A 134 9.69 -6.81 14.49
CA ILE A 134 10.45 -7.57 13.49
C ILE A 134 9.70 -8.87 13.22
N LEU A 135 9.25 -9.04 11.98
CA LEU A 135 8.47 -10.19 11.53
C LEU A 135 9.35 -11.11 10.68
N GLN A 136 9.48 -12.36 11.11
CA GLN A 136 10.17 -13.40 10.34
C GLN A 136 9.22 -14.05 9.33
N LYS A 137 8.78 -13.25 8.35
CA LYS A 137 7.82 -13.65 7.31
C LYS A 137 8.31 -13.18 5.96
N VAL A 138 7.95 -13.92 4.91
CA VAL A 138 8.17 -13.44 3.54
C VAL A 138 7.00 -12.54 3.15
N VAL A 139 7.29 -11.32 2.71
CA VAL A 139 6.28 -10.45 2.10
C VAL A 139 6.00 -10.95 0.69
N TRP A 140 4.73 -11.23 0.39
CA TRP A 140 4.32 -11.83 -0.87
C TRP A 140 2.92 -11.39 -1.32
N ILE A 141 2.44 -12.00 -2.41
CA ILE A 141 1.15 -11.68 -3.04
C ILE A 141 -0.02 -12.52 -2.50
N ARG A 142 0.24 -13.49 -1.63
CA ARG A 142 -0.77 -14.34 -0.98
C ARG A 142 -0.20 -15.02 0.25
N ASP A 143 -1.07 -15.38 1.19
CA ASP A 143 -0.71 -16.20 2.36
C ASP A 143 -0.46 -17.64 1.91
N GLU A 144 0.79 -18.09 1.96
CA GLU A 144 1.16 -19.46 1.59
C GLU A 144 2.50 -19.87 2.21
N LYS A 145 2.86 -21.15 2.10
CA LYS A 145 4.23 -21.61 2.33
C LYS A 145 5.02 -21.42 1.05
N ILE A 146 6.15 -20.72 1.10
CA ILE A 146 7.04 -20.57 -0.04
C ILE A 146 8.43 -21.12 0.25
N TYR A 147 9.08 -21.65 -0.79
CA TYR A 147 10.49 -21.98 -0.71
C TYR A 147 11.32 -20.71 -0.88
N PHE A 148 12.05 -20.37 0.17
CA PHE A 148 12.95 -19.24 0.23
C PHE A 148 14.39 -19.72 0.18
N GLN A 149 15.16 -19.26 -0.79
CA GLN A 149 16.58 -19.59 -0.91
C GLN A 149 17.36 -18.73 0.08
N THR A 150 17.84 -19.35 1.15
CA THR A 150 18.75 -18.72 2.11
C THR A 150 20.17 -18.73 1.55
N LYS A 151 20.84 -17.58 1.57
CA LYS A 151 22.27 -17.45 1.27
C LYS A 151 22.90 -16.54 2.32
N GLN A 152 24.18 -16.73 2.59
CA GLN A 152 24.91 -15.80 3.46
C GLN A 152 24.88 -14.38 2.85
N GLY A 153 24.46 -13.40 3.64
CA GLY A 153 24.43 -11.99 3.24
C GLY A 153 23.16 -11.56 2.50
N ARG A 154 23.28 -10.54 1.64
CA ARG A 154 22.15 -9.86 0.95
C ARG A 154 21.64 -10.59 -0.29
N GLN A 155 21.81 -11.91 -0.37
CA GLN A 155 21.51 -12.69 -1.58
C GLN A 155 20.34 -13.67 -1.41
N SER A 156 19.70 -13.68 -0.24
CA SER A 156 18.52 -14.49 0.02
C SER A 156 17.34 -13.98 -0.81
N ARG A 157 16.53 -14.90 -1.35
CA ARG A 157 15.47 -14.58 -2.32
C ARG A 157 14.38 -15.63 -2.33
N ILE A 158 13.22 -15.27 -2.87
CA ILE A 158 12.14 -16.22 -3.15
C ILE A 158 12.56 -17.15 -4.30
N ASN A 159 12.41 -18.46 -4.11
CA ASN A 159 12.63 -19.43 -5.17
C ASN A 159 11.36 -19.58 -6.01
N MET A 160 11.26 -18.82 -7.11
CA MET A 160 10.11 -18.91 -8.03
C MET A 160 9.99 -20.27 -8.73
N ASN A 161 11.05 -21.07 -8.76
CA ASN A 161 11.03 -22.42 -9.34
C ASN A 161 10.94 -23.47 -8.23
N ALA A 162 9.72 -23.68 -7.71
CA ALA A 162 9.43 -24.66 -6.66
C ALA A 162 9.92 -26.10 -6.97
N ASN A 163 10.11 -26.43 -8.26
CA ASN A 163 10.57 -27.76 -8.69
C ASN A 163 12.07 -28.01 -8.48
N VAL A 164 12.85 -27.00 -8.05
CA VAL A 164 14.27 -27.16 -7.74
C VAL A 164 14.48 -26.95 -6.24
N LEU A 165 14.28 -28.02 -5.48
CA LEU A 165 14.71 -28.10 -4.08
C LEU A 165 16.23 -28.03 -4.04
N ASN A 166 16.74 -26.82 -3.86
CA ASN A 166 18.17 -26.61 -3.66
C ASN A 166 18.49 -26.86 -2.18
N ARG A 167 19.67 -27.38 -1.85
CA ARG A 167 20.02 -27.72 -0.44
C ARG A 167 19.90 -26.55 0.55
N ASN A 168 19.88 -25.32 0.02
CA ASN A 168 19.80 -24.08 0.79
C ASN A 168 18.42 -23.39 0.73
N SER A 169 17.37 -24.08 0.27
CA SER A 169 16.00 -23.55 0.36
C SER A 169 15.34 -23.99 1.65
N LYS A 170 14.72 -23.04 2.36
CA LYS A 170 13.87 -23.29 3.53
C LYS A 170 12.43 -22.96 3.15
N GLU A 171 11.49 -23.76 3.62
CA GLU A 171 10.07 -23.42 3.52
C GLU A 171 9.73 -22.41 4.62
N LEU A 172 9.19 -21.26 4.23
CA LEU A 172 8.84 -20.17 5.14
C LEU A 172 7.38 -19.75 4.93
N ASP A 173 6.79 -19.17 5.96
CA ASP A 173 5.50 -18.51 5.85
C ASP A 173 5.63 -17.21 5.06
N ALA A 174 4.83 -17.09 4.01
CA ALA A 174 4.58 -15.86 3.32
C ALA A 174 3.28 -15.22 3.81
N ILE A 175 3.23 -13.89 3.74
CA ILE A 175 2.02 -13.11 3.99
C ILE A 175 1.54 -12.46 2.70
N ASP A 176 0.22 -12.38 2.50
CA ASP A 176 -0.38 -11.46 1.54
C ASP A 176 -0.21 -10.05 2.07
N PHE A 177 0.82 -9.36 1.60
CA PHE A 177 1.16 -8.02 2.09
C PHE A 177 0.06 -7.01 1.81
N SER A 178 -0.59 -7.11 0.66
CA SER A 178 -1.64 -6.18 0.27
C SER A 178 -2.84 -6.31 1.20
N SER A 179 -3.29 -7.55 1.42
CA SER A 179 -4.36 -7.84 2.38
C SER A 179 -3.96 -7.49 3.81
N TRP A 180 -2.71 -7.73 4.19
CA TRP A 180 -2.17 -7.37 5.51
C TRP A 180 -2.13 -5.85 5.73
N LEU A 181 -1.63 -5.09 4.77
CA LEU A 181 -1.58 -3.62 4.83
C LEU A 181 -2.99 -3.03 4.95
N ALA A 182 -3.97 -3.57 4.23
CA ALA A 182 -5.37 -3.15 4.32
C ALA A 182 -6.00 -3.41 5.69
N ARG A 183 -5.54 -4.42 6.44
CA ARG A 183 -5.97 -4.66 7.83
C ARG A 183 -5.24 -3.75 8.83
N LEU A 184 -3.96 -3.47 8.57
CA LEU A 184 -3.14 -2.63 9.42
C LEU A 184 -3.59 -1.16 9.39
N VAL A 185 -3.80 -0.61 8.19
CA VAL A 185 -3.99 0.83 8.00
C VAL A 185 -5.45 1.21 8.21
N LYS A 186 -5.70 2.13 9.15
CA LYS A 186 -7.02 2.73 9.33
C LYS A 186 -7.12 3.99 8.47
N PRO A 187 -8.23 4.22 7.74
CA PRO A 187 -8.26 5.22 6.66
C PRO A 187 -8.07 6.69 7.06
N TYR A 188 -8.18 7.05 8.35
CA TYR A 188 -8.38 8.45 8.73
C TYR A 188 -7.32 9.07 9.63
N ASN A 189 -6.30 8.33 10.10
CA ASN A 189 -5.29 8.89 11.00
C ASN A 189 -3.94 8.16 10.93
N THR A 190 -3.60 7.56 9.79
CA THR A 190 -2.34 6.84 9.63
C THR A 190 -1.57 7.37 8.44
N LYS A 191 -0.32 7.75 8.68
CA LYS A 191 0.67 8.04 7.65
C LYS A 191 1.62 6.86 7.53
N VAL A 192 1.71 6.26 6.35
CA VAL A 192 2.52 5.07 6.10
C VAL A 192 3.62 5.39 5.10
N HIS A 193 4.84 5.04 5.49
CA HIS A 193 6.02 5.07 4.64
C HIS A 193 6.51 3.64 4.45
N ILE A 194 6.56 3.15 3.21
CA ILE A 194 6.96 1.78 2.88
C ILE A 194 8.29 1.80 2.12
N LYS A 195 9.29 1.09 2.64
CA LYS A 195 10.49 0.70 1.88
C LYS A 195 10.36 -0.71 1.36
N ILE A 196 10.61 -0.90 0.06
CA ILE A 196 10.60 -2.19 -0.64
C ILE A 196 12.00 -2.53 -1.11
N SER A 197 12.62 -3.57 -0.55
CA SER A 197 13.94 -4.09 -0.94
C SER A 197 13.93 -5.63 -0.93
N MET A 198 13.30 -6.23 -1.95
CA MET A 198 13.06 -7.67 -2.00
C MET A 198 13.46 -8.29 -3.34
N PRO A 199 14.69 -8.81 -3.46
CA PRO A 199 15.26 -9.11 -4.76
C PRO A 199 14.40 -10.00 -5.67
N GLY A 200 13.90 -9.43 -6.77
CA GLY A 200 13.15 -10.11 -7.82
C GLY A 200 11.64 -10.25 -7.57
N ALA A 201 11.11 -9.72 -6.47
CA ALA A 201 9.70 -9.81 -6.09
C ALA A 201 8.97 -8.46 -6.06
N GLU A 202 9.70 -7.34 -6.20
CA GLU A 202 9.20 -5.97 -6.06
C GLU A 202 8.04 -5.70 -7.03
N VAL A 203 8.22 -6.07 -8.29
CA VAL A 203 7.24 -5.82 -9.37
C VAL A 203 5.94 -6.57 -9.10
N LEU A 204 6.02 -7.86 -8.73
CA LEU A 204 4.83 -8.68 -8.47
C LEU A 204 4.05 -8.16 -7.25
N LEU A 205 4.76 -7.73 -6.22
CA LEU A 205 4.14 -7.12 -5.04
C LEU A 205 3.40 -5.83 -5.40
N LEU A 206 4.04 -4.92 -6.14
CA LEU A 206 3.45 -3.65 -6.54
C LEU A 206 2.26 -3.85 -7.48
N GLU A 207 2.34 -4.78 -8.44
CA GLU A 207 1.20 -5.14 -9.30
C GLU A 207 0.01 -5.66 -8.48
N LYS A 208 0.26 -6.51 -7.47
CA LYS A 208 -0.78 -6.97 -6.56
C LYS A 208 -1.41 -5.81 -5.79
N MET A 209 -0.59 -4.90 -5.25
CA MET A 209 -1.10 -3.73 -4.51
C MET A 209 -1.89 -2.75 -5.39
N ILE A 210 -1.54 -2.61 -6.67
CA ILE A 210 -2.30 -1.84 -7.66
C ILE A 210 -3.66 -2.51 -7.90
N ASN A 211 -3.66 -3.82 -8.17
CA ASN A 211 -4.87 -4.58 -8.47
C ASN A 211 -5.86 -4.64 -7.29
N ASP A 212 -5.33 -4.72 -6.07
CA ASP A 212 -6.16 -4.71 -4.85
C ASP A 212 -6.49 -3.31 -4.36
N ASP A 213 -5.96 -2.27 -5.01
CA ASP A 213 -6.19 -0.87 -4.65
C ASP A 213 -5.76 -0.53 -3.21
N THR A 214 -4.64 -1.14 -2.80
CA THR A 214 -3.99 -0.95 -1.48
C THR A 214 -2.75 -0.09 -1.56
N LEU A 215 -2.26 0.22 -2.77
CA LEU A 215 -1.14 1.15 -2.99
C LEU A 215 -1.43 2.56 -2.43
N ARG A 216 -2.67 3.02 -2.47
CA ARG A 216 -3.08 4.30 -1.86
C ARG A 216 -3.11 4.30 -0.33
N LEU A 217 -2.84 3.17 0.33
CA LEU A 217 -2.80 3.09 1.78
C LEU A 217 -1.45 3.56 2.35
N ALA A 218 -0.48 3.87 1.50
CA ALA A 218 0.75 4.52 1.91
C ALA A 218 0.93 5.88 1.25
N ASP A 219 1.48 6.80 2.03
CA ASP A 219 1.77 8.16 1.64
C ASP A 219 3.07 8.24 0.85
N ARG A 220 4.03 7.34 1.15
CA ARG A 220 5.37 7.37 0.55
C ARG A 220 5.93 5.97 0.33
N TYR A 221 6.64 5.83 -0.79
CA TYR A 221 7.34 4.61 -1.18
C TYR A 221 8.84 4.86 -1.38
N GLU A 222 9.67 3.95 -0.86
CA GLU A 222 11.10 3.85 -1.14
C GLU A 222 11.39 2.49 -1.80
N ILE A 223 11.55 2.46 -3.12
CA ILE A 223 11.65 1.20 -3.87
C ILE A 223 13.09 1.00 -4.36
N GLU A 224 13.70 -0.09 -3.92
CA GLU A 224 15.03 -0.52 -4.34
C GLU A 224 14.92 -1.59 -5.42
N TRP A 225 15.19 -1.20 -6.66
CA TRP A 225 15.07 -2.10 -7.80
C TRP A 225 16.30 -3.00 -7.92
N THR A 226 16.07 -4.30 -8.01
CA THR A 226 17.11 -5.33 -8.14
C THR A 226 17.11 -6.00 -9.53
N ASP A 227 17.02 -5.19 -10.60
CA ASP A 227 16.93 -5.61 -12.00
C ASP A 227 17.98 -6.66 -12.40
N ARG A 228 19.16 -6.65 -11.77
CA ARG A 228 20.21 -7.65 -12.00
C ARG A 228 19.77 -9.08 -11.76
N GLU A 229 18.98 -9.31 -10.70
CA GLU A 229 18.60 -10.65 -10.27
C GLU A 229 17.52 -11.24 -11.17
N ASN A 230 16.75 -10.39 -11.87
CA ASN A 230 15.75 -10.82 -12.84
C ASN A 230 15.62 -9.84 -14.03
N PRO A 231 16.54 -9.85 -15.01
CA PRO A 231 16.50 -8.90 -16.13
C PRO A 231 15.22 -8.96 -16.97
N ARG A 232 14.46 -10.06 -16.89
CA ARG A 232 13.19 -10.24 -17.59
C ARG A 232 12.08 -9.37 -17.04
N THR A 233 12.16 -8.93 -15.78
CA THR A 233 11.15 -8.04 -15.19
C THR A 233 11.38 -6.58 -15.57
N ARG A 234 12.48 -6.22 -16.25
CA ARG A 234 12.81 -4.83 -16.60
C ARG A 234 11.70 -4.10 -17.38
N PRO A 235 11.09 -4.67 -18.44
CA PRO A 235 9.98 -4.00 -19.14
C PRO A 235 8.79 -3.76 -18.20
N THR A 236 8.43 -4.78 -17.41
CA THR A 236 7.35 -4.69 -16.43
C THR A 236 7.65 -3.65 -15.36
N ARG A 237 8.87 -3.59 -14.84
CA ARG A 237 9.31 -2.56 -13.90
C ARG A 237 9.11 -1.16 -14.45
N LEU A 238 9.58 -0.90 -15.68
CA LEU A 238 9.44 0.43 -16.29
C LEU A 238 7.97 0.81 -16.43
N TYR A 239 7.12 -0.16 -16.78
CA TYR A 239 5.67 0.05 -16.84
C TYR A 239 5.09 0.34 -15.45
N THR A 240 5.43 -0.44 -14.42
CA THR A 240 5.02 -0.21 -13.03
C THR A 240 5.47 1.16 -12.55
N GLN A 241 6.72 1.55 -12.78
CA GLN A 241 7.25 2.86 -12.42
C GLN A 241 6.44 3.98 -13.11
N LEU A 242 6.21 3.88 -14.42
CA LEU A 242 5.40 4.86 -15.15
C LEU A 242 3.98 4.97 -14.58
N MET A 243 3.37 3.84 -14.18
CA MET A 243 2.05 3.85 -13.55
C MET A 243 2.07 4.59 -12.20
N LEU A 244 3.08 4.35 -11.37
CA LEU A 244 3.25 5.01 -10.07
C LEU A 244 3.39 6.53 -10.25
N ASP A 245 4.27 6.95 -11.16
CA ASP A 245 4.53 8.36 -11.47
C ASP A 245 3.27 9.04 -12.02
N THR A 246 2.58 8.39 -12.97
CA THR A 246 1.35 8.93 -13.60
C THR A 246 0.20 9.07 -12.59
N ALA A 247 0.13 8.17 -11.60
CA ALA A 247 -0.87 8.22 -10.55
C ALA A 247 -0.52 9.21 -9.42
N GLY A 248 0.65 9.85 -9.47
CA GLY A 248 1.07 10.88 -8.52
C GLY A 248 1.49 10.35 -7.16
N PHE A 249 1.98 9.10 -7.08
CA PHE A 249 2.53 8.55 -5.84
C PHE A 249 3.90 9.15 -5.53
N ASP A 250 4.14 9.52 -4.26
CA ASP A 250 5.46 9.95 -3.80
C ASP A 250 6.41 8.74 -3.70
N CYS A 251 7.15 8.49 -4.77
CA CYS A 251 8.06 7.36 -4.89
C CYS A 251 9.52 7.82 -4.98
N LEU A 252 10.38 7.20 -4.19
CA LEU A 252 11.81 7.33 -4.28
C LEU A 252 12.41 6.02 -4.80
N TYR A 253 13.08 6.08 -5.96
CA TYR A 253 13.65 4.92 -6.61
C TYR A 253 15.16 4.84 -6.38
N TYR A 254 15.62 3.67 -5.93
CA TYR A 254 17.04 3.35 -5.81
C TYR A 254 17.41 2.30 -6.87
N ILE A 255 18.47 2.58 -7.62
CA ILE A 255 19.04 1.65 -8.60
C ILE A 255 20.54 1.55 -8.34
N ARG A 256 21.10 0.33 -8.35
CA ARG A 256 22.55 0.14 -8.20
C ARG A 256 23.30 0.82 -9.33
N LEU A 257 24.46 1.41 -9.01
CA LEU A 257 25.35 2.02 -10.01
C LEU A 257 25.71 1.08 -11.16
N ASP A 258 26.02 -0.16 -10.84
CA ASP A 258 26.41 -1.16 -11.83
C ASP A 258 25.26 -1.51 -12.79
N ASP A 259 24.03 -1.42 -12.30
CA ASP A 259 22.84 -1.65 -13.12
C ASP A 259 22.59 -0.45 -14.02
N ILE A 260 22.74 0.78 -13.52
CA ILE A 260 22.67 2.01 -14.33
C ILE A 260 23.66 1.96 -15.50
N ARG A 261 24.92 1.58 -15.27
CA ARG A 261 25.95 1.50 -16.32
C ARG A 261 25.57 0.55 -17.46
N LYS A 262 25.00 -0.61 -17.11
CA LYS A 262 24.54 -1.62 -18.09
C LYS A 262 23.24 -1.19 -18.78
N VAL A 263 22.32 -0.60 -18.04
CA VAL A 263 20.97 -0.22 -18.49
C VAL A 263 21.03 0.87 -19.54
N PHE A 264 21.92 1.85 -19.35
CA PHE A 264 21.92 3.08 -20.13
C PHE A 264 23.13 3.22 -21.07
N GLN A 265 24.07 2.25 -21.10
CA GLN A 265 25.33 2.32 -21.86
C GLN A 265 26.07 3.66 -21.63
N LEU A 266 26.09 4.10 -20.37
CA LEU A 266 26.53 5.45 -20.02
C LEU A 266 28.03 5.54 -20.06
N ASN A 267 28.56 6.17 -21.11
CA ASN A 267 29.96 6.53 -21.12
C ASN A 267 30.25 7.80 -20.30
N GLU A 268 29.45 8.88 -20.31
CA GLU A 268 29.89 10.12 -19.60
C GLU A 268 28.83 11.00 -18.91
N THR A 269 27.54 10.87 -19.17
CA THR A 269 26.55 11.93 -18.83
C THR A 269 26.14 12.02 -17.36
N PHE A 270 26.40 11.01 -16.54
CA PHE A 270 25.94 10.97 -15.13
C PHE A 270 27.08 11.16 -14.11
N LYS A 271 28.21 11.78 -14.46
CA LYS A 271 29.33 11.96 -13.51
C LYS A 271 28.98 12.81 -12.28
N ASN A 272 27.89 13.57 -12.31
CA ASN A 272 27.55 14.58 -11.28
C ASN A 272 26.45 14.18 -10.28
N VAL A 273 25.92 12.95 -10.35
CA VAL A 273 24.90 12.47 -9.38
C VAL A 273 25.59 11.99 -8.10
N PRO A 274 25.16 12.43 -6.90
CA PRO A 274 25.72 11.98 -5.62
C PRO A 274 25.69 10.45 -5.50
N ILE A 275 26.79 9.87 -5.05
CA ILE A 275 26.94 8.44 -4.81
C ILE A 275 26.89 8.19 -3.30
N TYR A 276 26.06 7.24 -2.87
CA TYR A 276 26.04 6.76 -1.49
C TYR A 276 26.07 5.24 -1.47
N ASN A 277 27.11 4.64 -0.88
CA ASN A 277 27.28 3.17 -0.77
C ASN A 277 27.05 2.38 -2.07
N ASP A 278 27.55 2.89 -3.20
CA ASP A 278 27.37 2.35 -4.57
C ASP A 278 25.97 2.50 -5.19
N TRP A 279 25.10 3.32 -4.59
CA TRP A 279 23.78 3.66 -5.09
C TRP A 279 23.72 5.08 -5.63
N ARG A 280 22.86 5.30 -6.63
CA ARG A 280 22.50 6.63 -7.13
C ARG A 280 21.02 6.89 -6.93
N LEU A 281 20.72 8.08 -6.41
CA LEU A 281 19.39 8.63 -6.44
C LEU A 281 19.06 8.99 -7.89
N VAL A 282 18.02 8.39 -8.44
CA VAL A 282 17.53 8.76 -9.77
C VAL A 282 16.28 9.60 -9.56
N SER A 283 16.39 10.92 -9.75
CA SER A 283 15.21 11.80 -9.72
C SER A 283 14.47 11.74 -11.05
N GLU A 284 13.17 12.05 -11.02
CA GLU A 284 12.23 12.04 -12.17
C GLU A 284 12.82 12.63 -13.46
N TYR A 285 13.60 13.71 -13.36
CA TYR A 285 14.12 14.45 -14.51
C TYR A 285 15.13 13.66 -15.36
N GLU A 286 15.93 12.79 -14.75
CA GLU A 286 17.03 12.12 -15.47
C GLU A 286 16.54 10.94 -16.33
N VAL A 287 15.44 10.29 -15.92
CA VAL A 287 14.83 9.17 -16.66
C VAL A 287 14.08 9.70 -17.89
N HIS A 288 13.27 10.74 -17.72
CA HIS A 288 12.52 11.34 -18.84
C HIS A 288 13.43 11.95 -19.90
N ALA A 289 14.53 12.60 -19.51
CA ALA A 289 15.51 13.15 -20.45
C ALA A 289 16.21 12.07 -21.30
N TYR A 290 16.47 10.89 -20.74
CA TYR A 290 17.06 9.78 -21.49
C TYR A 290 16.11 9.20 -22.54
N TYR A 291 14.83 8.97 -22.17
CA TYR A 291 13.86 8.39 -23.10
C TYR A 291 13.43 9.37 -24.19
N ALA A 292 13.36 10.67 -23.90
CA ALA A 292 13.09 11.70 -24.91
C ALA A 292 14.15 11.76 -26.03
N GLN A 293 15.36 11.24 -25.77
CA GLN A 293 16.47 11.23 -26.73
C GLN A 293 16.55 9.95 -27.60
N ARG A 294 15.67 8.95 -27.38
CA ARG A 294 15.63 7.70 -28.16
C ARG A 294 14.25 7.45 -28.79
N PRO A 295 13.94 8.08 -29.94
CA PRO A 295 12.63 7.95 -30.62
C PRO A 295 12.30 6.52 -31.08
N ASP A 296 13.30 5.64 -31.12
CA ASP A 296 13.25 4.22 -31.48
C ASP A 296 12.66 3.30 -30.38
N VAL A 297 12.57 3.76 -29.13
CA VAL A 297 12.01 2.97 -28.02
C VAL A 297 10.47 3.04 -27.96
N HIS A 298 9.84 3.94 -28.71
CA HIS A 298 8.37 4.08 -28.77
C HIS A 298 7.65 3.01 -29.58
N ARG A 299 8.35 2.03 -30.18
CA ARG A 299 7.71 0.86 -30.79
C ARG A 299 7.57 -0.26 -29.76
N VAL A 300 6.60 -0.12 -28.86
CA VAL A 300 6.07 -1.26 -28.10
C VAL A 300 5.35 -2.16 -29.12
N PRO A 301 5.74 -3.44 -29.29
CA PRO A 301 4.99 -4.35 -30.14
C PRO A 301 3.60 -4.56 -29.53
N ASN A 302 2.55 -4.43 -30.35
CA ASN A 302 1.21 -4.91 -30.00
C ASN A 302 1.31 -6.42 -29.69
N LEU A 303 1.37 -6.76 -28.41
CA LEU A 303 1.29 -8.13 -27.91
C LEU A 303 -0.06 -8.32 -27.24
N ILE A 304 -1.12 -8.30 -28.07
CA ILE A 304 -2.37 -9.02 -27.82
C ILE A 304 -2.79 -9.64 -29.15
N ASN A 305 -2.52 -10.94 -29.27
CA ASN A 305 -3.34 -11.96 -29.92
C ASN A 305 -2.89 -13.31 -29.38
#